data_AF-A0A3N5NRX6-F1
#
_entry.id   AF-A0A3N5NRX6-F1
#
_cell.length_a   1.000
_cell.length_b   1.000
_cell.length_c   1.000
_cell.angle_alpha   90.00
_cell.angle_beta   90.00
_cell.angle_gamma   90.00
#
_symmetry.space_group_name_H-M   'P 1'
#
loop_
_entity.id
_entity.type
_entity.pdbx_description
1 polymer ?
#
loop_
_entity_poly.entity_id
_entity_poly.type
_entity_poly.pdbx_seq_one_letter_code
_entity_poly.pdbx_strand_id
1 'polypeptide(L)'
;MKPLRLALLLGIGGVMRAQDYQPVNSGRIAYFERGGEVRCIRIDSTIFDSDSVLYPFSNVSSFSYECFTPDGPSWIGEKIIVRENGMNLFFNKVQDTIWIDMHAMTGESWIAYRSAAGNIVEATVLDHDTLNFMGLSDSVKTIGFQVYDAGMSPVSHEANNFTVGISKSYGFTKTLNFNLFPDIIEESVLIDQPGEFYLAGLSTPRVGIQNLTWFEVYDFQPDDEIHVVKTRSMFGDPQTCPEYGETIKQTFKYLDRSDYPDSIIYTVEIGMNRDQNWEDSSAFESSHDTIITVIHRNPQFDHLPGEPVIADFSFHVYGMVTGELIQKTETEPRMVFDYSGDDCWALPIYDGCMGTTRYIKGLGGPFSSCSGGLDC
;
A
#
# COMPACT_ATOMS: atom_id res chain seq x y z
N MET A 1 -62.86 -22.37 -7.49
CA MET A 1 -61.78 -22.07 -8.46
C MET A 1 -60.74 -21.22 -7.74
N LYS A 2 -59.56 -21.79 -7.43
CA LYS A 2 -58.45 -21.07 -6.78
C LYS A 2 -57.45 -20.64 -7.87
N PRO A 3 -56.98 -19.38 -7.91
CA PRO A 3 -56.00 -18.98 -8.90
C PRO A 3 -54.61 -19.53 -8.51
N LEU A 4 -54.02 -20.27 -9.43
CA LEU A 4 -52.64 -20.76 -9.39
C LEU A 4 -51.71 -19.56 -9.62
N ARG A 5 -50.94 -19.15 -8.61
CA ARG A 5 -49.90 -18.13 -8.78
C ARG A 5 -48.63 -18.83 -9.29
N LEU A 6 -48.29 -18.56 -10.55
CA LEU A 6 -47.04 -18.97 -11.17
C LEU A 6 -45.92 -18.06 -10.63
N ALA A 7 -45.02 -18.61 -9.82
CA ALA A 7 -43.81 -17.89 -9.38
C ALA A 7 -42.77 -17.97 -10.50
N LEU A 8 -42.47 -16.82 -11.11
CA LEU A 8 -41.40 -16.66 -12.08
C LEU A 8 -40.07 -16.53 -11.32
N LEU A 9 -39.31 -17.62 -11.23
CA LEU A 9 -37.93 -17.60 -10.78
C LEU A 9 -37.07 -17.01 -11.91
N LEU A 10 -36.81 -15.70 -11.83
CA LEU A 10 -35.75 -15.04 -12.60
C LEU A 10 -34.40 -15.52 -12.05
N GLY A 11 -33.88 -16.59 -12.64
CA GLY A 11 -32.49 -16.99 -12.49
C GLY A 11 -31.62 -15.92 -13.13
N ILE A 12 -31.04 -15.03 -12.31
CA ILE A 12 -29.92 -14.19 -12.72
C ILE A 12 -28.73 -15.16 -12.84
N GLY A 13 -28.55 -15.71 -14.03
CA GLY A 13 -27.31 -16.38 -14.41
C GLY A 13 -26.20 -15.35 -14.43
N GLY A 14 -25.54 -15.16 -13.29
CA GLY A 14 -24.24 -14.50 -13.25
C GLY A 14 -23.32 -15.29 -14.16
N VAL A 15 -22.83 -14.65 -15.23
CA VAL A 15 -21.79 -15.23 -16.07
C VAL A 15 -20.57 -15.36 -15.16
N MET A 16 -20.35 -16.54 -14.59
CA MET A 16 -19.05 -16.90 -14.02
C MET A 16 -18.07 -16.96 -15.20
N ARG A 17 -17.51 -15.82 -15.59
CA ARG A 17 -16.26 -15.84 -16.34
C ARG A 17 -15.20 -16.27 -15.35
N ALA A 18 -14.83 -17.55 -15.41
CA ALA A 18 -13.59 -18.01 -14.80
C ALA A 18 -12.49 -17.07 -15.28
N GLN A 19 -11.72 -16.52 -14.34
CA GLN A 19 -10.69 -15.52 -14.61
C GLN A 19 -9.43 -16.19 -15.18
N ASP A 20 -9.57 -17.16 -16.10
CA ASP A 20 -8.58 -18.14 -16.55
C ASP A 20 -7.14 -17.59 -16.63
N TYR A 21 -6.43 -17.64 -15.51
CA TYR A 21 -5.10 -17.05 -15.30
C TYR A 21 -4.98 -15.54 -15.58
N GLN A 22 -6.07 -14.78 -15.59
CA GLN A 22 -6.06 -13.32 -15.71
C GLN A 22 -5.32 -12.69 -14.50
N PRO A 23 -4.15 -12.05 -14.69
CA PRO A 23 -3.30 -11.60 -13.58
C PRO A 23 -3.89 -10.48 -12.74
N VAL A 24 -4.65 -9.58 -13.39
CA VAL A 24 -5.27 -8.42 -12.76
C VAL A 24 -6.77 -8.41 -13.03
N ASN A 25 -7.56 -8.17 -11.98
CA ASN A 25 -9.01 -8.18 -12.03
C ASN A 25 -9.58 -6.82 -11.60
N SER A 26 -10.53 -6.28 -12.37
CA SER A 26 -11.11 -4.96 -12.11
C SER A 26 -12.19 -4.92 -11.03
N GLY A 27 -12.74 -6.08 -10.64
CA GLY A 27 -13.79 -6.18 -9.62
C GLY A 27 -13.27 -6.33 -8.19
N ARG A 28 -11.97 -6.17 -7.96
CA ARG A 28 -11.35 -6.29 -6.64
C ARG A 28 -10.07 -5.48 -6.50
N ILE A 29 -9.75 -5.17 -5.26
CA ILE A 29 -8.43 -4.75 -4.79
C ILE A 29 -7.64 -6.00 -4.40
N ALA A 30 -6.39 -6.08 -4.87
CA ALA A 30 -5.40 -7.06 -4.44
C ALA A 30 -4.28 -6.38 -3.67
N TYR A 31 -3.84 -7.01 -2.57
CA TYR A 31 -2.79 -6.51 -1.69
C TYR A 31 -1.59 -7.43 -1.79
N PHE A 32 -0.40 -6.86 -1.97
CA PHE A 32 0.85 -7.57 -2.08
C PHE A 32 1.83 -7.09 -1.03
N GLU A 33 2.61 -8.00 -0.46
CA GLU A 33 3.53 -7.73 0.64
C GLU A 33 4.96 -8.12 0.29
N ARG A 34 5.91 -7.34 0.80
CA ARG A 34 7.34 -7.65 0.81
C ARG A 34 8.02 -7.01 2.01
N GLY A 35 8.61 -7.83 2.87
CA GLY A 35 9.40 -7.35 4.01
C GLY A 35 8.63 -6.45 4.97
N GLY A 36 7.31 -6.64 5.06
CA GLY A 36 6.38 -5.82 5.82
C GLY A 36 5.63 -4.79 4.97
N GLU A 37 6.22 -4.23 3.91
CA GLU A 37 5.60 -3.21 3.07
C GLU A 37 4.42 -3.78 2.27
N VAL A 38 3.29 -3.06 2.23
CA VAL A 38 2.12 -3.44 1.44
C VAL A 38 1.91 -2.51 0.25
N ARG A 39 1.79 -3.09 -0.94
CA ARG A 39 1.36 -2.43 -2.17
C ARG A 39 0.02 -2.96 -2.63
N CYS A 40 -0.75 -2.14 -3.34
CA CYS A 40 -2.09 -2.51 -3.80
C CYS A 40 -2.20 -2.45 -5.32
N ILE A 41 -3.13 -3.23 -5.86
CA ILE A 41 -3.62 -3.09 -7.22
C ILE A 41 -5.14 -2.91 -7.14
N ARG A 42 -5.63 -1.78 -7.63
CA ARG A 42 -7.05 -1.48 -7.87
C ARG A 42 -7.15 -0.94 -9.29
N ILE A 43 -8.17 -1.37 -10.04
CA ILE A 43 -8.47 -0.82 -11.37
C ILE A 43 -9.58 0.21 -11.22
N ASP A 44 -9.29 1.45 -11.60
CA ASP A 44 -10.21 2.58 -11.45
C ASP A 44 -11.13 2.73 -12.67
N SER A 45 -10.65 2.31 -13.84
CA SER A 45 -11.48 2.30 -15.04
C SER A 45 -11.10 1.19 -16.03
N THR A 46 -12.06 0.84 -16.87
CA THR A 46 -11.90 -0.18 -17.91
C THR A 46 -12.51 0.30 -19.22
N ILE A 47 -11.81 0.07 -20.34
CA ILE A 47 -12.33 0.26 -21.69
C ILE A 47 -12.43 -1.11 -22.35
N PHE A 48 -13.57 -1.40 -22.98
CA PHE A 48 -13.79 -2.64 -23.72
C PHE A 48 -13.95 -2.32 -25.21
N ASP A 49 -12.93 -2.61 -26.00
CA ASP A 49 -12.93 -2.44 -27.46
C ASP A 49 -12.09 -3.54 -28.12
N SER A 50 -12.73 -4.68 -28.45
CA SER A 50 -12.10 -5.97 -28.81
C SER A 50 -11.14 -6.53 -27.75
N ASP A 51 -10.13 -5.77 -27.34
CA ASP A 51 -9.33 -5.97 -26.14
C ASP A 51 -9.98 -5.27 -24.93
N SER A 52 -9.59 -5.69 -23.71
CA SER A 52 -9.92 -4.97 -22.48
C SER A 52 -8.73 -4.16 -22.01
N VAL A 53 -8.88 -2.84 -21.87
CA VAL A 53 -7.86 -1.96 -21.30
C VAL A 53 -8.22 -1.68 -19.86
N LEU A 54 -7.33 -2.00 -18.93
CA LEU A 54 -7.47 -1.77 -17.50
C LEU A 54 -6.55 -0.60 -17.11
N TYR A 55 -7.09 0.36 -16.36
CA TYR A 55 -6.34 1.49 -15.83
C TYR A 55 -6.24 1.35 -14.30
N PRO A 56 -5.08 0.96 -13.78
CA PRO A 56 -4.82 0.95 -12.34
C PRO A 56 -4.94 2.36 -11.74
N PHE A 57 -5.18 2.45 -10.43
CA PHE A 57 -5.11 3.73 -9.71
C PHE A 57 -3.69 4.31 -9.79
N SER A 58 -3.60 5.64 -9.82
CA SER A 58 -2.32 6.36 -9.92
C SER A 58 -1.48 6.21 -8.66
N ASN A 59 -0.16 6.14 -8.84
CA ASN A 59 0.82 6.22 -7.76
C ASN A 59 1.64 7.51 -7.92
N VAL A 60 2.32 7.91 -6.85
CA VAL A 60 3.29 9.01 -6.94
C VAL A 60 4.44 8.55 -7.83
N SER A 61 4.88 9.41 -8.75
CA SER A 61 6.03 9.12 -9.62
C SER A 61 6.95 10.31 -9.72
N SER A 62 8.25 10.06 -9.90
CA SER A 62 9.21 11.11 -10.24
C SER A 62 9.08 11.47 -11.71
N PHE A 63 8.84 12.75 -11.97
CA PHE A 63 8.81 13.33 -13.32
C PHE A 63 10.19 13.83 -13.75
N SER A 64 10.95 14.43 -12.83
CA SER A 64 12.33 14.89 -13.06
C SER A 64 13.10 15.00 -11.73
N TYR A 65 14.33 15.53 -11.75
CA TYR A 65 15.12 15.74 -10.53
C TYR A 65 14.35 16.61 -9.54
N GLU A 66 14.08 16.08 -8.33
CA GLU A 66 13.30 16.73 -7.26
C GLU A 66 11.86 17.11 -7.66
N CYS A 67 11.32 16.48 -8.72
CA CYS A 67 10.00 16.77 -9.23
C CYS A 67 9.13 15.52 -9.30
N PHE A 68 7.99 15.57 -8.66
CA PHE A 68 7.04 14.46 -8.53
C PHE A 68 5.67 14.85 -9.07
N THR A 69 4.84 13.85 -9.35
CA THR A 69 3.43 14.02 -9.69
C THR A 69 2.59 12.98 -8.94
N PRO A 70 1.40 13.35 -8.42
CA PRO A 70 0.47 12.40 -7.85
C PRO A 70 -0.23 11.55 -8.93
N ASP A 71 -0.20 11.99 -10.20
CA ASP A 71 -0.91 11.33 -11.30
C ASP A 71 -0.01 10.32 -12.06
N GLY A 72 1.02 9.80 -11.39
CA GLY A 72 1.96 8.87 -11.96
C GLY A 72 1.36 7.49 -12.27
N PRO A 73 2.04 6.69 -13.12
CA PRO A 73 1.62 5.33 -13.41
C PRO A 73 1.66 4.48 -12.13
N SER A 74 0.81 3.45 -12.08
CA SER A 74 0.91 2.46 -11.01
C SER A 74 2.22 1.68 -11.08
N TRP A 75 2.64 1.06 -9.97
CA TRP A 75 3.79 0.15 -9.94
C TRP A 75 3.63 -1.09 -10.86
N ILE A 76 2.42 -1.38 -11.33
CA ILE A 76 2.17 -2.38 -12.38
C ILE A 76 2.04 -1.80 -13.80
N GLY A 77 2.36 -0.51 -13.97
CA GLY A 77 2.28 0.24 -15.23
C GLY A 77 1.08 1.17 -15.32
N GLU A 78 1.12 2.08 -16.30
CA GLU A 78 0.04 3.06 -16.55
C GLU A 78 -1.28 2.39 -16.96
N LYS A 79 -1.20 1.29 -17.69
CA LYS A 79 -2.35 0.51 -18.15
C LYS A 79 -1.97 -0.94 -18.41
N ILE A 80 -2.99 -1.78 -18.53
CA ILE A 80 -2.85 -3.17 -18.93
C ILE A 80 -3.79 -3.42 -20.11
N ILE A 81 -3.31 -4.02 -21.19
CA ILE A 81 -4.17 -4.49 -22.29
C ILE A 81 -4.29 -6.00 -22.20
N VAL A 82 -5.53 -6.48 -22.05
CA VAL A 82 -5.90 -7.88 -22.02
C VAL A 82 -6.48 -8.26 -23.36
N ARG A 83 -5.78 -9.11 -24.10
CA ARG A 83 -6.18 -9.52 -25.44
C ARG A 83 -6.97 -10.82 -25.43
N GLU A 84 -7.87 -10.98 -26.40
CA GLU A 84 -8.64 -12.21 -26.58
C GLU A 84 -7.76 -13.46 -26.81
N ASN A 85 -6.54 -13.28 -27.33
CA ASN A 85 -5.60 -14.37 -27.58
C ASN A 85 -4.85 -14.85 -26.32
N GLY A 86 -5.15 -14.31 -25.14
CA GLY A 86 -4.50 -14.64 -23.87
C GLY A 86 -3.22 -13.86 -23.58
N MET A 87 -2.83 -12.93 -24.45
CA MET A 87 -1.68 -12.08 -24.21
C MET A 87 -2.06 -10.86 -23.38
N ASN A 88 -1.35 -10.66 -22.27
CA ASN A 88 -1.50 -9.48 -21.43
C ASN A 88 -0.28 -8.57 -21.55
N LEU A 89 -0.54 -7.30 -21.82
CA LEU A 89 0.46 -6.28 -22.11
C LEU A 89 0.49 -5.31 -20.93
N PHE A 90 1.61 -5.27 -20.23
CA PHE A 90 1.92 -4.28 -19.20
C PHE A 90 2.83 -3.20 -19.81
N PHE A 91 2.75 -1.97 -19.30
CA PHE A 91 3.54 -0.85 -19.82
C PHE A 91 4.52 -0.40 -18.74
N ASN A 92 5.81 -0.35 -19.08
CA ASN A 92 6.82 0.21 -18.17
C ASN A 92 6.86 1.74 -18.26
N LYS A 93 7.69 2.36 -17.42
CA LYS A 93 7.86 3.82 -17.35
C LYS A 93 8.35 4.45 -18.66
N VAL A 94 9.07 3.70 -19.49
CA VAL A 94 9.52 4.17 -20.82
C VAL A 94 8.47 3.92 -21.90
N GLN A 95 7.25 3.55 -21.52
CA GLN A 95 6.10 3.30 -22.39
C GLN A 95 6.29 2.10 -23.34
N ASP A 96 7.25 1.23 -23.04
CA ASP A 96 7.43 -0.03 -23.73
C ASP A 96 6.56 -1.12 -23.11
N THR A 97 6.36 -2.19 -23.87
CA THR A 97 5.40 -3.24 -23.52
C THR A 97 6.10 -4.50 -22.99
N ILE A 98 5.65 -5.00 -21.84
CA ILE A 98 5.96 -6.34 -21.32
C ILE A 98 4.79 -7.28 -21.64
N TRP A 99 5.10 -8.42 -22.25
CA TRP A 99 4.15 -9.39 -22.76
C TRP A 99 4.15 -10.62 -21.87
N ILE A 100 2.98 -10.98 -21.33
CA ILE A 100 2.81 -12.21 -20.54
C ILE A 100 1.71 -13.06 -21.18
N ASP A 101 2.07 -14.27 -21.60
CA ASP A 101 1.16 -15.20 -22.26
C ASP A 101 0.44 -16.11 -21.25
N MET A 102 -0.88 -15.94 -21.15
CA MET A 102 -1.70 -16.68 -20.20
C MET A 102 -2.04 -18.09 -20.68
N HIS A 103 -1.89 -18.37 -21.98
CA HIS A 103 -2.17 -19.67 -22.57
C HIS A 103 -0.93 -20.56 -22.66
N ALA A 104 0.27 -19.99 -22.51
CA ALA A 104 1.52 -20.74 -22.49
C ALA A 104 1.49 -21.89 -21.47
N MET A 105 1.97 -23.06 -21.90
CA MET A 105 2.06 -24.29 -21.12
C MET A 105 3.45 -24.43 -20.49
N THR A 106 3.58 -25.31 -19.50
CA THR A 106 4.87 -25.58 -18.84
C THR A 106 5.95 -25.94 -19.86
N GLY A 107 7.09 -25.25 -19.79
CA GLY A 107 8.21 -25.38 -20.70
C GLY A 107 8.12 -24.55 -21.98
N GLU A 108 6.99 -23.88 -22.26
CA GLU A 108 6.89 -22.94 -23.37
C GLU A 108 7.50 -21.58 -23.00
N SER A 109 8.13 -20.96 -24.00
CA SER A 109 8.85 -19.70 -23.86
C SER A 109 8.41 -18.71 -24.93
N TRP A 110 8.42 -17.43 -24.59
CA TRP A 110 8.15 -16.33 -25.52
C TRP A 110 8.99 -15.11 -25.15
N ILE A 111 9.05 -14.15 -26.07
CA ILE A 111 9.77 -12.92 -25.82
C ILE A 111 8.83 -11.96 -25.09
N ALA A 112 9.10 -11.77 -23.80
CA ALA A 112 8.32 -10.91 -22.94
C ALA A 112 8.66 -9.43 -23.15
N TYR A 113 9.92 -9.10 -23.47
CA TYR A 113 10.36 -7.73 -23.65
C TYR A 113 11.55 -7.63 -24.61
N ARG A 114 11.66 -6.50 -25.31
CA ARG A 114 12.82 -6.13 -26.13
C ARG A 114 13.18 -4.69 -25.85
N SER A 115 14.39 -4.44 -25.37
CA SER A 115 14.86 -3.07 -25.16
C SER A 115 15.28 -2.42 -26.47
N ALA A 116 15.21 -1.09 -26.54
CA ALA A 116 15.76 -0.34 -27.67
C ALA A 116 17.28 -0.53 -27.83
N ALA A 117 17.99 -0.87 -26.75
CA ALA A 117 19.42 -1.18 -26.75
C ALA A 117 19.76 -2.59 -27.28
N GLY A 118 18.76 -3.43 -27.56
CA GLY A 118 18.92 -4.76 -28.15
C GLY A 118 18.94 -5.92 -27.16
N ASN A 119 18.71 -5.67 -25.87
CA ASN A 119 18.52 -6.75 -24.89
C ASN A 119 17.14 -7.38 -25.09
N ILE A 120 17.07 -8.70 -24.95
CA ILE A 120 15.85 -9.48 -25.14
C ILE A 120 15.56 -10.20 -23.83
N VAL A 121 14.34 -10.10 -23.33
CA VAL A 121 13.92 -10.88 -22.15
C VAL A 121 12.95 -11.95 -22.61
N GLU A 122 13.38 -13.21 -22.46
CA GLU A 122 12.55 -14.38 -22.66
C GLU A 122 11.84 -14.73 -21.36
N ALA A 123 10.54 -14.98 -21.42
CA ALA A 123 9.77 -15.55 -20.33
C ALA A 123 9.49 -17.02 -20.62
N THR A 124 9.49 -17.86 -19.59
CA THR A 124 9.20 -19.30 -19.69
C THR A 124 8.28 -19.71 -18.56
N VAL A 125 7.25 -20.53 -18.84
CA VAL A 125 6.46 -21.18 -17.78
C VAL A 125 7.32 -22.29 -17.16
N LEU A 126 7.90 -22.01 -16.00
CA LEU A 126 8.78 -22.94 -15.27
C LEU A 126 8.00 -24.07 -14.61
N ASP A 127 6.82 -23.75 -14.08
CA ASP A 127 6.01 -24.69 -13.31
C ASP A 127 4.51 -24.40 -13.45
N HIS A 128 3.71 -25.44 -13.25
CA HIS A 128 2.25 -25.35 -13.20
C HIS A 128 1.71 -26.37 -12.19
N ASP A 129 1.46 -25.91 -10.97
CA ASP A 129 1.05 -26.77 -9.86
C ASP A 129 -0.09 -26.14 -9.04
N THR A 130 -0.69 -26.91 -8.15
CA THR A 130 -1.68 -26.43 -7.18
C THR A 130 -0.97 -25.85 -5.96
N LEU A 131 -1.16 -24.56 -5.71
CA LEU A 131 -0.60 -23.88 -4.55
C LEU A 131 -1.70 -23.51 -3.55
N ASN A 132 -1.30 -23.49 -2.27
CA ASN A 132 -2.14 -22.97 -1.20
C ASN A 132 -1.59 -21.64 -0.71
N PHE A 133 -2.43 -20.61 -0.67
CA PHE A 133 -2.06 -19.28 -0.20
C PHE A 133 -3.26 -18.62 0.48
N MET A 134 -3.04 -18.04 1.67
CA MET A 134 -4.10 -17.39 2.47
C MET A 134 -5.35 -18.25 2.73
N GLY A 135 -5.20 -19.58 2.82
CA GLY A 135 -6.31 -20.52 2.96
C GLY A 135 -7.10 -20.81 1.68
N LEU A 136 -6.68 -20.24 0.54
CA LEU A 136 -7.16 -20.58 -0.79
C LEU A 136 -6.27 -21.66 -1.40
N SER A 137 -6.85 -22.47 -2.28
CA SER A 137 -6.15 -23.46 -3.10
C SER A 137 -6.50 -23.22 -4.55
N ASP A 138 -5.50 -23.11 -5.42
CA ASP A 138 -5.72 -22.93 -6.85
C ASP A 138 -4.54 -23.39 -7.70
N SER A 139 -4.79 -23.58 -8.99
CA SER A 139 -3.74 -23.87 -9.97
C SER A 139 -2.96 -22.60 -10.28
N VAL A 140 -1.64 -22.64 -10.18
CA VAL A 140 -0.75 -21.49 -10.38
C VAL A 140 0.30 -21.81 -11.44
N LYS A 141 0.46 -20.91 -12.41
CA LYS A 141 1.61 -20.89 -13.33
C LYS A 141 2.72 -20.04 -12.74
N THR A 142 3.94 -20.57 -12.72
CA THR A 142 5.14 -19.83 -12.35
C THR A 142 5.93 -19.51 -13.61
N ILE A 143 6.12 -18.23 -13.89
CA ILE A 143 6.84 -17.73 -15.06
C ILE A 143 8.16 -17.15 -14.58
N GLY A 144 9.28 -17.60 -15.17
CA GLY A 144 10.61 -17.03 -14.93
C GLY A 144 11.11 -16.29 -16.15
N PHE A 145 12.15 -15.48 -15.96
CA PHE A 145 12.73 -14.65 -17.02
C PHE A 145 14.22 -14.98 -17.25
N GLN A 146 14.67 -14.80 -18.49
CA GLN A 146 16.09 -14.85 -18.86
C GLN A 146 16.41 -13.72 -19.84
N VAL A 147 17.43 -12.94 -19.52
CA VAL A 147 17.92 -11.85 -20.36
C VAL A 147 19.00 -12.36 -21.31
N TYR A 148 18.91 -11.92 -22.56
CA TYR A 148 19.83 -12.21 -23.64
C TYR A 148 20.30 -10.90 -24.29
N ASP A 149 21.49 -10.94 -24.90
CA ASP A 149 21.93 -9.90 -25.82
C ASP A 149 21.26 -10.03 -27.20
N ALA A 150 21.59 -9.12 -28.12
CA ALA A 150 21.07 -9.14 -29.49
C ALA A 150 21.47 -10.40 -30.28
N GLY A 151 22.50 -11.13 -29.84
CA GLY A 151 22.97 -12.39 -30.41
C GLY A 151 22.32 -13.62 -29.79
N MET A 152 21.32 -13.47 -28.91
CA MET A 152 20.69 -14.55 -28.14
C MET A 152 21.67 -15.29 -27.21
N SER A 153 22.74 -14.62 -26.75
CA SER A 153 23.60 -15.15 -25.70
C SER A 153 23.10 -14.69 -24.32
N PRO A 154 23.02 -15.57 -23.31
CA PRO A 154 22.49 -15.21 -22.00
C PRO A 154 23.40 -14.18 -21.32
N VAL A 155 22.79 -13.17 -20.72
CA VAL A 155 23.47 -12.08 -20.02
C VAL A 155 23.13 -12.13 -18.54
N SER A 156 24.11 -11.86 -17.69
CA SER A 156 23.88 -11.69 -16.25
C SER A 156 23.04 -10.44 -16.01
N HIS A 157 21.83 -10.62 -15.49
CA HIS A 157 20.89 -9.55 -15.23
C HIS A 157 20.04 -9.86 -14.00
N GLU A 158 19.63 -8.85 -13.24
CA GLU A 158 18.81 -9.05 -12.03
C GLU A 158 17.47 -9.71 -12.36
N ALA A 159 16.87 -9.33 -13.50
CA ALA A 159 15.63 -9.92 -14.01
C ALA A 159 15.66 -11.45 -14.12
N ASN A 160 16.84 -12.07 -14.28
CA ASN A 160 16.98 -13.53 -14.32
C ASN A 160 16.57 -14.22 -13.02
N ASN A 161 16.54 -13.48 -11.91
CA ASN A 161 16.19 -14.01 -10.58
C ASN A 161 14.70 -13.82 -10.24
N PHE A 162 13.94 -13.12 -11.09
CA PHE A 162 12.53 -12.85 -10.83
C PHE A 162 11.60 -13.90 -11.41
N THR A 163 10.49 -14.06 -10.72
CA THR A 163 9.40 -14.95 -11.08
C THR A 163 8.06 -14.27 -10.85
N VAL A 164 7.10 -14.62 -11.67
CA VAL A 164 5.70 -14.19 -11.58
C VAL A 164 4.83 -15.43 -11.40
N GLY A 165 4.00 -15.42 -10.37
CA GLY A 165 3.04 -16.47 -10.07
C GLY A 165 1.64 -16.00 -10.40
N ILE A 166 0.90 -16.77 -11.22
CA ILE A 166 -0.44 -16.41 -11.67
C ILE A 166 -1.39 -17.57 -11.39
N SER A 167 -2.34 -17.33 -10.49
CA SER A 167 -3.43 -18.23 -10.16
C SER A 167 -4.54 -18.16 -11.20
N LYS A 168 -5.13 -19.32 -11.47
CA LYS A 168 -6.24 -19.48 -12.41
C LYS A 168 -7.46 -18.60 -12.09
N SER A 169 -7.71 -18.31 -10.82
CA SER A 169 -8.92 -17.65 -10.32
C SER A 169 -8.65 -16.37 -9.53
N TYR A 170 -7.44 -16.23 -8.98
CA TYR A 170 -7.08 -15.17 -8.02
C TYR A 170 -6.01 -14.21 -8.55
N GLY A 171 -5.64 -14.32 -9.83
CA GLY A 171 -4.69 -13.42 -10.49
C GLY A 171 -3.28 -13.61 -9.97
N PHE A 172 -2.48 -12.54 -9.87
CA PHE A 172 -1.13 -12.67 -9.33
C PHE A 172 -1.12 -13.24 -7.91
N THR A 173 -0.38 -14.33 -7.70
CA THR A 173 0.04 -14.83 -6.38
C THR A 173 1.41 -14.31 -6.00
N LYS A 174 2.23 -13.97 -7.00
CA LYS A 174 3.53 -13.35 -6.90
C LYS A 174 3.75 -12.45 -8.12
N THR A 175 4.22 -11.23 -7.92
CA THR A 175 4.42 -10.26 -9.00
C THR A 175 5.65 -9.41 -8.74
N LEU A 176 5.97 -8.51 -9.67
CA LEU A 176 7.06 -7.55 -9.60
C LEU A 176 6.57 -6.16 -10.01
N ASN A 177 7.43 -5.15 -9.87
CA ASN A 177 7.16 -3.79 -10.37
C ASN A 177 7.32 -3.75 -11.90
N PHE A 178 6.21 -3.93 -12.63
CA PHE A 178 6.21 -3.88 -14.09
C PHE A 178 6.50 -2.47 -14.63
N ASN A 179 6.25 -1.42 -13.85
CA ASN A 179 6.60 -0.05 -14.24
C ASN A 179 8.13 0.12 -14.39
N LEU A 180 8.91 -0.62 -13.61
CA LEU A 180 10.38 -0.59 -13.66
C LEU A 180 11.02 -1.73 -14.46
N PHE A 181 10.23 -2.62 -15.05
CA PHE A 181 10.77 -3.77 -15.78
C PHE A 181 11.35 -3.36 -17.16
N PRO A 182 12.45 -3.99 -17.64
CA PRO A 182 13.25 -5.04 -17.00
C PRO A 182 14.37 -4.50 -16.09
N ASP A 183 14.73 -3.23 -16.26
CA ASP A 183 15.81 -2.57 -15.57
C ASP A 183 15.28 -1.99 -14.26
N ILE A 184 15.09 -2.89 -13.29
CA ILE A 184 14.56 -2.52 -11.97
C ILE A 184 15.64 -1.80 -11.16
N ILE A 185 15.95 -0.58 -11.58
CA ILE A 185 16.94 0.30 -10.97
C ILE A 185 16.21 1.15 -9.93
N GLU A 186 16.80 1.24 -8.74
CA GLU A 186 16.36 2.14 -7.67
C GLU A 186 16.58 3.60 -8.12
N GLU A 187 15.56 4.22 -8.72
CA GLU A 187 15.63 5.62 -9.17
C GLU A 187 15.35 6.62 -8.06
N SER A 188 14.65 6.19 -7.01
CA SER A 188 14.50 6.98 -5.80
C SER A 188 14.35 6.06 -4.60
N VAL A 189 15.06 6.38 -3.52
CA VAL A 189 15.02 5.66 -2.23
C VAL A 189 13.60 5.65 -1.63
N LEU A 190 12.71 6.51 -2.12
CA LEU A 190 11.45 6.87 -1.46
C LEU A 190 10.21 6.15 -2.01
N ILE A 191 10.20 5.68 -3.27
CA ILE A 191 8.94 5.32 -3.95
C ILE A 191 8.97 3.94 -4.61
N ASP A 192 10.08 3.57 -5.26
CA ASP A 192 10.14 2.31 -6.00
C ASP A 192 11.36 1.47 -5.61
N GLN A 193 11.09 0.31 -5.01
CA GLN A 193 12.13 -0.66 -4.71
C GLN A 193 12.05 -1.87 -5.64
N PRO A 194 13.21 -2.34 -6.16
CA PRO A 194 13.25 -3.53 -6.98
C PRO A 194 12.93 -4.78 -6.16
N GLY A 195 12.04 -5.62 -6.65
CA GLY A 195 11.83 -6.95 -6.09
C GLY A 195 10.46 -7.55 -6.36
N GLU A 196 10.26 -8.72 -5.76
CA GLU A 196 9.05 -9.53 -5.89
C GLU A 196 8.12 -9.28 -4.70
N PHE A 197 6.83 -9.16 -4.99
CA PHE A 197 5.77 -8.98 -4.01
C PHE A 197 4.82 -10.17 -4.03
N TYR A 198 4.39 -10.61 -2.85
CA TYR A 198 3.57 -11.80 -2.67
C TYR A 198 2.13 -11.42 -2.33
N LEU A 199 1.15 -12.10 -2.92
CA LEU A 199 -0.25 -11.83 -2.62
C LEU A 199 -0.54 -12.08 -1.14
N ALA A 200 -0.90 -11.01 -0.43
CA ALA A 200 -1.15 -10.99 1.00
C ALA A 200 -2.61 -10.72 1.35
N GLY A 201 -3.42 -10.27 0.39
CA GLY A 201 -4.85 -10.07 0.60
C GLY A 201 -5.66 -9.83 -0.66
N LEU A 202 -6.96 -10.07 -0.58
CA LEU A 202 -7.95 -9.79 -1.61
C LEU A 202 -9.19 -9.21 -0.96
N SER A 203 -9.81 -8.23 -1.60
CA SER A 203 -11.13 -7.71 -1.19
C SER A 203 -12.29 -8.61 -1.63
N THR A 204 -12.13 -9.35 -2.73
CA THR A 204 -13.13 -10.30 -3.27
C THR A 204 -12.45 -11.56 -3.84
N PRO A 205 -12.60 -12.74 -3.22
CA PRO A 205 -13.19 -12.95 -1.90
C PRO A 205 -12.38 -12.20 -0.82
N ARG A 206 -13.04 -11.81 0.27
CA ARG A 206 -12.36 -11.10 1.37
C ARG A 206 -11.48 -12.07 2.15
N VAL A 207 -10.18 -12.07 1.88
CA VAL A 207 -9.18 -12.93 2.54
C VAL A 207 -7.87 -12.18 2.74
N GLY A 208 -7.08 -12.61 3.73
CA GLY A 208 -5.78 -11.99 4.04
C GLY A 208 -5.91 -10.54 4.48
N ILE A 209 -4.85 -9.76 4.28
CA ILE A 209 -4.80 -8.35 4.68
C ILE A 209 -5.81 -7.52 3.90
N GLN A 210 -6.32 -6.48 4.55
CA GLN A 210 -7.21 -5.50 3.95
C GLN A 210 -6.64 -4.11 4.22
N ASN A 211 -7.16 -3.10 3.52
CA ASN A 211 -6.80 -1.72 3.86
C ASN A 211 -7.18 -1.42 5.31
N LEU A 212 -6.23 -0.88 6.08
CA LEU A 212 -6.49 -0.40 7.43
C LEU A 212 -7.28 0.92 7.35
N THR A 213 -8.52 0.88 7.82
CA THR A 213 -9.42 2.04 7.86
C THR A 213 -9.29 2.84 9.15
N TRP A 214 -9.75 4.09 9.14
CA TRP A 214 -9.71 4.97 10.31
C TRP A 214 -10.45 4.39 11.51
N PHE A 215 -11.62 3.80 11.29
CA PHE A 215 -12.37 3.17 12.37
C PHE A 215 -11.73 1.89 12.91
N GLU A 216 -10.97 1.15 12.10
CA GLU A 216 -10.19 0.00 12.60
C GLU A 216 -8.99 0.41 13.45
N VAL A 217 -8.43 1.61 13.24
CA VAL A 217 -7.39 2.16 14.11
C VAL A 217 -7.93 2.43 15.51
N TYR A 218 -9.15 2.96 15.59
CA TYR A 218 -9.82 3.31 16.85
C TYR A 218 -10.95 2.34 17.19
N ASP A 219 -10.82 1.04 16.89
CA ASP A 219 -11.84 0.00 17.15
C ASP A 219 -11.81 -0.51 18.60
N PHE A 220 -11.77 0.39 19.58
CA PHE A 220 -11.70 0.05 20.99
C PHE A 220 -13.03 -0.52 21.49
N GLN A 221 -12.98 -1.54 22.31
CA GLN A 221 -14.14 -2.14 22.96
C GLN A 221 -14.27 -1.61 24.40
N PRO A 222 -15.48 -1.59 24.98
CA PRO A 222 -15.62 -1.40 26.42
C PRO A 222 -14.72 -2.37 27.19
N ASP A 223 -14.13 -1.87 28.27
CA ASP A 223 -13.09 -2.51 29.10
C ASP A 223 -11.69 -2.60 28.49
N ASP A 224 -11.46 -2.15 27.25
CA ASP A 224 -10.11 -1.96 26.74
C ASP A 224 -9.38 -0.86 27.53
N GLU A 225 -8.08 -1.05 27.76
CA GLU A 225 -7.21 -0.12 28.45
C GLU A 225 -5.93 0.11 27.64
N ILE A 226 -5.72 1.36 27.20
CA ILE A 226 -4.56 1.75 26.39
C ILE A 226 -3.62 2.61 27.23
N HIS A 227 -2.33 2.28 27.18
CA HIS A 227 -1.28 3.01 27.88
C HIS A 227 -0.40 3.71 26.86
N VAL A 228 -0.34 5.04 26.94
CA VAL A 228 0.45 5.88 26.04
C VAL A 228 1.51 6.59 26.85
N VAL A 229 2.75 6.56 26.36
CA VAL A 229 3.87 7.31 26.94
C VAL A 229 4.37 8.31 25.91
N LYS A 230 4.40 9.58 26.29
CA LYS A 230 5.02 10.65 25.53
C LYS A 230 6.24 11.14 26.29
N THR A 231 7.39 11.13 25.62
CA THR A 231 8.65 11.66 26.16
C THR A 231 9.13 12.79 25.29
N ARG A 232 9.56 13.89 25.91
CA ARG A 232 10.27 14.99 25.25
C ARG A 232 11.55 15.26 26.02
N SER A 233 12.64 15.46 25.31
CA SER A 233 13.92 15.87 25.89
C SER A 233 14.55 16.92 25.01
N MET A 234 15.08 17.99 25.62
CA MET A 234 15.80 19.07 24.96
C MET A 234 17.20 19.11 25.56
N PHE A 235 18.22 19.11 24.71
CA PHE A 235 19.62 19.24 25.08
C PHE A 235 20.19 20.46 24.36
N GLY A 236 20.70 21.43 25.12
CA GLY A 236 21.19 22.69 24.57
C GLY A 236 22.26 23.35 25.44
N ASP A 237 22.70 24.54 25.04
CA ASP A 237 23.62 25.34 25.84
C ASP A 237 22.91 25.77 27.14
N PRO A 238 23.50 25.54 28.33
CA PRO A 238 22.86 25.85 29.62
C PRO A 238 22.40 27.31 29.78
N GLN A 239 22.97 28.26 29.02
CA GLN A 239 22.63 29.68 29.09
C GLN A 239 21.52 30.09 28.12
N THR A 240 21.31 29.37 27.01
CA THR A 240 20.32 29.73 25.98
C THR A 240 19.23 28.69 25.77
N CYS A 241 19.44 27.46 26.20
CA CYS A 241 18.56 26.32 26.00
C CYS A 241 18.80 25.27 27.11
N PRO A 242 18.37 25.56 28.36
CA PRO A 242 18.63 24.70 29.50
C PRO A 242 18.01 23.31 29.31
N GLU A 243 18.65 22.30 29.91
CA GLU A 243 18.19 20.92 29.83
C GLU A 243 16.75 20.80 30.35
N TYR A 244 15.90 20.17 29.55
CA TYR A 244 14.51 19.93 29.89
C TYR A 244 14.10 18.52 29.48
N GLY A 245 13.49 17.78 30.40
CA GLY A 245 12.92 16.47 30.18
C GLY A 245 11.47 16.43 30.64
N GLU A 246 10.58 15.91 29.81
CA GLU A 246 9.18 15.68 30.13
C GLU A 246 8.78 14.25 29.79
N THR A 247 8.10 13.58 30.72
CA THR A 247 7.44 12.30 30.49
C THR A 247 5.98 12.41 30.88
N ILE A 248 5.08 12.13 29.96
CA ILE A 248 3.63 12.07 30.19
C ILE A 248 3.20 10.62 29.98
N LYS A 249 2.62 10.00 31.00
CA LYS A 249 2.00 8.68 30.94
C LYS A 249 0.50 8.85 31.02
N GLN A 250 -0.22 8.37 30.01
CA GLN A 250 -1.67 8.40 29.96
C GLN A 250 -2.22 6.98 29.90
N THR A 251 -3.28 6.75 30.66
CA THR A 251 -4.09 5.53 30.59
C THR A 251 -5.48 5.92 30.13
N PHE A 252 -5.97 5.27 29.07
CA PHE A 252 -7.32 5.44 28.54
C PHE A 252 -8.08 4.15 28.75
N LYS A 253 -9.09 4.17 29.62
CA LYS A 253 -9.99 3.05 29.84
C LYS A 253 -11.34 3.34 29.20
N TYR A 254 -11.71 2.54 28.21
CA TYR A 254 -12.94 2.71 27.46
C TYR A 254 -14.12 2.13 28.25
N LEU A 255 -15.04 2.98 28.67
CA LEU A 255 -16.17 2.57 29.53
C LEU A 255 -17.40 2.20 28.72
N ASP A 256 -17.64 2.93 27.63
CA ASP A 256 -18.81 2.74 26.77
C ASP A 256 -18.49 3.13 25.32
N ARG A 257 -19.21 2.52 24.38
CA ARG A 257 -19.06 2.71 22.93
C ARG A 257 -20.43 2.80 22.26
N SER A 258 -20.58 3.80 21.38
CA SER A 258 -21.71 3.92 20.48
C SER A 258 -21.24 4.13 19.04
N ASP A 259 -21.60 3.21 18.14
CA ASP A 259 -21.26 3.28 16.73
C ASP A 259 -22.34 3.98 15.89
N TYR A 260 -21.89 4.88 15.02
CA TYR A 260 -22.71 5.57 14.02
C TYR A 260 -22.09 5.38 12.63
N PRO A 261 -22.85 5.64 11.55
CA PRO A 261 -22.31 5.50 10.19
C PRO A 261 -21.10 6.40 9.88
N ASP A 262 -20.97 7.55 10.55
CA ASP A 262 -19.94 8.56 10.31
C ASP A 262 -19.03 8.83 11.51
N SER A 263 -19.25 8.16 12.63
CA SER A 263 -18.51 8.39 13.86
C SER A 263 -18.60 7.23 14.85
N ILE A 264 -17.65 7.18 15.78
CA ILE A 264 -17.69 6.34 16.96
C ILE A 264 -17.59 7.26 18.18
N ILE A 265 -18.50 7.10 19.14
CA ILE A 265 -18.52 7.88 20.37
C ILE A 265 -18.09 6.98 21.52
N TYR A 266 -17.11 7.43 22.28
CA TYR A 266 -16.58 6.76 23.45
C TYR A 266 -16.82 7.58 24.72
N THR A 267 -17.17 6.90 25.80
CA THR A 267 -16.95 7.42 27.16
C THR A 267 -15.65 6.82 27.68
N VAL A 268 -14.69 7.67 28.04
CA VAL A 268 -13.32 7.25 28.37
C VAL A 268 -12.92 7.80 29.72
N GLU A 269 -12.46 6.93 30.61
CA GLU A 269 -11.75 7.32 31.82
C GLU A 269 -10.27 7.53 31.50
N ILE A 270 -9.73 8.70 31.83
CA ILE A 270 -8.35 9.09 31.54
C ILE A 270 -7.59 9.31 32.84
N GLY A 271 -6.53 8.54 33.04
CA GLY A 271 -5.50 8.84 34.03
C GLY A 271 -4.29 9.48 33.35
N MET A 272 -3.71 10.54 33.93
CA MET A 272 -2.48 11.14 33.45
C MET A 272 -1.49 11.38 34.59
N ASN A 273 -0.23 11.01 34.36
CA ASN A 273 0.90 11.42 35.18
C ASN A 273 1.91 12.17 34.30
N ARG A 274 2.35 13.35 34.74
CA ARG A 274 3.33 14.19 34.06
C ARG A 274 4.51 14.44 34.99
N ASP A 275 5.68 14.00 34.55
CA ASP A 275 6.98 14.25 35.18
C ASP A 275 7.75 15.27 34.35
N GLN A 276 8.18 16.39 34.95
CA GLN A 276 9.00 17.41 34.31
C GLN A 276 10.28 17.62 35.09
N ASN A 277 11.41 17.67 34.40
CA ASN A 277 12.73 17.86 34.96
C ASN A 277 13.44 19.00 34.22
N TRP A 278 14.00 19.92 35.00
CA TRP A 278 14.93 20.96 34.56
C TRP A 278 16.28 20.71 35.25
N GLU A 279 17.30 21.47 34.86
CA GLU A 279 18.65 21.35 35.44
C GLU A 279 18.67 21.47 36.98
N ASP A 280 17.83 22.33 37.55
CA ASP A 280 17.83 22.67 38.97
C ASP A 280 16.56 22.27 39.74
N SER A 281 15.55 21.73 39.05
CA SER A 281 14.21 21.52 39.60
C SER A 281 13.44 20.40 38.91
N SER A 282 12.39 19.90 39.57
CA SER A 282 11.45 18.95 38.99
C SER A 282 10.03 19.23 39.46
N ALA A 283 9.05 18.85 38.64
CA ALA A 283 7.63 18.95 38.94
C ALA A 283 6.93 17.62 38.59
N PHE A 284 5.90 17.31 39.39
CA PHE A 284 5.03 16.15 39.17
C PHE A 284 3.58 16.58 39.24
N GLU A 285 2.81 16.16 38.24
CA GLU A 285 1.37 16.39 38.17
C GLU A 285 0.65 15.06 37.90
N SER A 286 -0.49 14.85 38.56
CA SER A 286 -1.36 13.71 38.33
C SER A 286 -2.80 14.18 38.23
N SER A 287 -3.53 13.65 37.26
CA SER A 287 -4.95 13.95 37.07
C SER A 287 -5.73 12.70 36.65
N HIS A 288 -7.03 12.76 36.93
CA HIS A 288 -8.00 11.73 36.57
C HIS A 288 -9.29 12.42 36.14
N ASP A 289 -9.86 11.99 35.03
CA ASP A 289 -11.10 12.54 34.49
C ASP A 289 -11.89 11.48 33.70
N THR A 290 -13.16 11.74 33.43
CA THR A 290 -13.98 10.96 32.51
C THR A 290 -14.53 11.88 31.44
N ILE A 291 -14.17 11.62 30.18
CA ILE A 291 -14.55 12.46 29.04
C ILE A 291 -15.35 11.69 28.00
N ILE A 292 -15.98 12.43 27.10
CA ILE A 292 -16.54 11.89 25.88
C ILE A 292 -15.58 12.20 24.73
N THR A 293 -15.19 11.20 23.96
CA THR A 293 -14.37 11.34 22.75
C THR A 293 -15.17 10.89 21.54
N VAL A 294 -15.12 11.66 20.46
CA VAL A 294 -15.80 11.34 19.20
C VAL A 294 -14.75 11.15 18.13
N ILE A 295 -14.72 9.97 17.52
CA ILE A 295 -13.89 9.66 16.37
C ILE A 295 -14.75 9.80 15.12
N HIS A 296 -14.56 10.88 14.37
CA HIS A 296 -15.22 11.07 13.08
C HIS A 296 -14.53 10.27 11.99
N ARG A 297 -15.27 9.94 10.93
CA ARG A 297 -14.71 9.33 9.73
C ARG A 297 -13.60 10.22 9.14
N ASN A 298 -12.51 9.59 8.71
CA ASN A 298 -11.43 10.24 7.99
C ASN A 298 -11.26 9.61 6.60
N PRO A 299 -11.97 10.11 5.57
CA PRO A 299 -11.90 9.55 4.23
C PRO A 299 -10.50 9.62 3.63
N GLN A 300 -9.69 10.62 3.98
CA GLN A 300 -8.32 10.76 3.49
C GLN A 300 -7.44 9.61 3.99
N PHE A 301 -7.59 9.22 5.26
CA PHE A 301 -6.88 8.07 5.81
C PHE A 301 -7.33 6.75 5.16
N ASP A 302 -8.59 6.65 4.73
CA ASP A 302 -9.14 5.42 4.16
C ASP A 302 -8.67 5.13 2.71
N HIS A 303 -7.84 5.99 2.11
CA HIS A 303 -7.18 5.72 0.82
C HIS A 303 -6.33 4.45 0.86
N LEU A 304 -6.03 3.84 -0.29
CA LEU A 304 -5.17 2.66 -0.34
C LEU A 304 -3.70 3.02 -0.07
N PRO A 305 -2.89 2.05 0.42
CA PRO A 305 -1.44 2.21 0.49
C PRO A 305 -0.85 2.64 -0.85
N GLY A 306 -0.14 3.77 -0.87
CA GLY A 306 0.45 4.39 -2.06
C GLY A 306 -0.52 5.18 -2.95
N GLU A 307 -1.81 5.27 -2.60
CA GLU A 307 -2.78 6.13 -3.30
C GLU A 307 -2.59 7.58 -2.82
N PRO A 308 -2.35 8.55 -3.73
CA PRO A 308 -2.21 9.95 -3.38
C PRO A 308 -3.47 10.52 -2.72
N VAL A 309 -3.26 11.31 -1.67
CA VAL A 309 -4.26 12.15 -1.04
C VAL A 309 -3.92 13.59 -1.38
N ILE A 310 -4.66 14.16 -2.33
CA ILE A 310 -4.38 15.48 -2.90
C ILE A 310 -5.17 16.56 -2.14
N ALA A 311 -4.47 17.61 -1.75
CA ALA A 311 -5.01 18.87 -1.24
C ALA A 311 -4.63 20.02 -2.20
N ASP A 312 -5.10 21.24 -1.92
CA ASP A 312 -4.99 22.37 -2.86
C ASP A 312 -3.53 22.73 -3.24
N PHE A 313 -2.58 22.59 -2.31
CA PHE A 313 -1.17 22.95 -2.51
C PHE A 313 -0.18 21.89 -2.04
N SER A 314 -0.68 20.73 -1.60
CA SER A 314 0.16 19.60 -1.25
C SER A 314 -0.53 18.28 -1.54
N PHE A 315 0.23 17.20 -1.66
CA PHE A 315 -0.32 15.86 -1.54
C PHE A 315 0.54 15.00 -0.61
N HIS A 316 -0.04 13.95 -0.07
CA HIS A 316 0.69 12.95 0.69
C HIS A 316 0.23 11.54 0.32
N VAL A 317 1.00 10.55 0.76
CA VAL A 317 0.62 9.13 0.65
C VAL A 317 0.71 8.46 2.00
N TYR A 318 -0.20 7.51 2.23
CA TYR A 318 -0.09 6.59 3.33
C TYR A 318 0.60 5.31 2.88
N GLY A 319 1.61 4.89 3.65
CA GLY A 319 2.18 3.55 3.59
C GLY A 319 1.41 2.61 4.52
N MET A 320 1.38 1.33 4.20
CA MET A 320 0.89 0.30 5.12
C MET A 320 1.96 -0.76 5.32
N VAL A 321 2.16 -1.11 6.59
CA VAL A 321 3.17 -2.07 7.02
C VAL A 321 2.50 -3.17 7.82
N THR A 322 2.90 -4.40 7.54
CA THR A 322 2.53 -5.60 8.29
C THR A 322 3.64 -5.92 9.30
N GLY A 323 3.23 -6.50 10.42
CA GLY A 323 4.09 -6.83 11.55
C GLY A 323 3.28 -7.60 12.58
N GLU A 324 3.59 -7.43 13.87
CA GLU A 324 2.73 -7.96 14.94
C GLU A 324 1.30 -7.42 14.84
N LEU A 325 1.18 -6.11 14.54
CA LEU A 325 -0.06 -5.45 14.21
C LEU A 325 0.08 -4.72 12.87
N ILE A 326 -1.00 -4.70 12.10
CA ILE A 326 -1.07 -3.88 10.89
C ILE A 326 -1.05 -2.42 11.32
N GLN A 327 -0.20 -1.64 10.65
CA GLN A 327 -0.10 -0.21 10.88
C GLN A 327 -0.12 0.54 9.57
N LYS A 328 -0.71 1.74 9.60
CA LYS A 328 -0.63 2.71 8.53
C LYS A 328 0.29 3.82 8.98
N THR A 329 1.25 4.16 8.15
CA THR A 329 2.14 5.28 8.41
C THR A 329 1.75 6.39 7.48
N GLU A 330 1.55 7.58 8.03
CA GLU A 330 1.82 8.77 7.22
C GLU A 330 3.32 8.67 6.97
N THR A 331 3.64 8.26 5.75
CA THR A 331 4.98 7.78 5.38
C THR A 331 6.01 8.87 5.65
N GLU A 332 7.30 8.52 5.74
CA GLU A 332 8.40 9.44 6.08
C GLU A 332 8.05 10.89 5.72
N PRO A 333 8.26 11.90 6.58
CA PRO A 333 7.77 13.25 6.28
C PRO A 333 8.35 13.90 5.00
N ARG A 334 9.24 13.18 4.31
CA ARG A 334 9.61 13.28 2.90
C ARG A 334 8.59 12.68 1.90
N MET A 335 7.32 12.53 2.25
CA MET A 335 6.26 12.12 1.34
C MET A 335 5.01 13.01 1.46
N VAL A 336 5.16 14.16 2.10
CA VAL A 336 4.37 15.34 1.77
C VAL A 336 5.09 16.01 0.61
N PHE A 337 4.35 16.40 -0.42
CA PHE A 337 4.89 17.08 -1.58
C PHE A 337 4.17 18.41 -1.72
N ASP A 338 4.92 19.50 -1.82
CA ASP A 338 4.37 20.83 -1.98
C ASP A 338 4.41 21.23 -3.46
N TYR A 339 3.37 21.91 -3.91
CA TYR A 339 3.33 22.41 -5.28
C TYR A 339 4.40 23.49 -5.50
N SER A 340 5.35 23.22 -6.39
CA SER A 340 6.47 24.13 -6.69
C SER A 340 6.26 24.98 -7.96
N GLY A 341 5.15 24.79 -8.69
CA GLY A 341 4.91 25.41 -10.00
C GLY A 341 5.21 24.47 -11.17
N ASP A 342 4.79 24.84 -12.39
CA ASP A 342 5.05 24.10 -13.64
C ASP A 342 4.68 22.60 -13.59
N ASP A 343 3.51 22.28 -13.01
CA ASP A 343 3.01 20.90 -12.80
C ASP A 343 3.96 20.01 -11.97
N CYS A 344 4.87 20.64 -11.22
CA CYS A 344 5.87 19.99 -10.42
C CYS A 344 5.52 20.05 -8.92
N TRP A 345 5.69 18.91 -8.26
CA TRP A 345 5.56 18.78 -6.82
C TRP A 345 6.92 18.41 -6.23
N ALA A 346 7.38 19.19 -5.26
CA ALA A 346 8.70 19.01 -4.67
C ALA A 346 8.58 18.50 -3.24
N LEU A 347 9.61 17.78 -2.80
CA LEU A 347 9.75 17.47 -1.38
C LEU A 347 10.07 18.75 -0.61
N PRO A 348 9.29 19.10 0.41
CA PRO A 348 9.63 20.21 1.28
C PRO A 348 10.95 19.92 1.99
N ILE A 349 11.85 20.90 1.96
CA ILE A 349 13.10 20.86 2.72
C ILE A 349 12.79 21.39 4.11
N TYR A 350 13.00 20.55 5.12
CA TYR A 350 12.81 20.92 6.50
C TYR A 350 14.12 20.83 7.28
N ASP A 351 14.41 21.88 8.06
CA ASP A 351 15.45 21.85 9.08
C ASP A 351 14.85 21.29 10.37
N GLY A 352 15.36 20.14 10.81
CA GLY A 352 14.96 19.52 12.08
C GLY A 352 14.53 18.07 11.94
N CYS A 353 13.91 17.56 13.00
CA CYS A 353 13.46 16.19 13.05
C CYS A 353 12.02 16.06 12.55
N MET A 354 11.85 15.10 11.65
CA MET A 354 10.64 14.76 10.93
C MET A 354 10.20 13.37 11.40
N GLY A 355 9.33 13.32 12.40
CA GLY A 355 8.88 12.04 12.96
C GLY A 355 7.92 11.31 12.02
N THR A 356 8.10 10.00 11.83
CA THR A 356 7.08 9.19 11.14
C THR A 356 5.85 9.06 12.03
N THR A 357 4.68 9.42 11.49
CA THR A 357 3.41 9.23 12.19
C THR A 357 2.85 7.85 11.88
N ARG A 358 2.51 7.08 12.92
CA ARG A 358 1.99 5.72 12.82
C ARG A 358 0.61 5.62 13.47
N TYR A 359 -0.26 4.89 12.80
CA TYR A 359 -1.60 4.53 13.26
C TYR A 359 -1.68 3.01 13.27
N ILE A 360 -1.96 2.43 14.43
CA ILE A 360 -1.85 0.98 14.63
C ILE A 360 -3.26 0.44 14.85
N LYS A 361 -3.60 -0.64 14.13
CA LYS A 361 -4.91 -1.28 14.22
C LYS A 361 -5.25 -1.62 15.67
N GLY A 362 -6.37 -1.14 16.17
CA GLY A 362 -6.86 -1.37 17.53
C GLY A 362 -6.04 -0.71 18.65
N LEU A 363 -4.99 0.05 18.35
CA LEU A 363 -4.19 0.78 19.36
C LEU A 363 -4.26 2.29 19.20
N GLY A 364 -4.92 2.80 18.15
CA GLY A 364 -5.04 4.23 17.91
C GLY A 364 -3.82 4.85 17.24
N GLY A 365 -3.64 6.14 17.50
CA GLY A 365 -2.60 7.01 16.97
C GLY A 365 -3.04 8.47 17.09
N PRO A 366 -2.28 9.42 16.52
CA PRO A 366 -0.96 9.24 15.92
C PRO A 366 0.13 8.93 16.95
N PHE A 367 1.00 7.95 16.65
CA PHE A 367 2.25 7.72 17.37
C PHE A 367 3.42 8.22 16.53
N SER A 368 4.30 9.02 17.11
CA SER A 368 5.49 9.50 16.43
C SER A 368 6.68 9.51 17.37
N SER A 369 7.87 9.39 16.78
CA SER A 369 9.13 9.53 17.49
C SER A 369 10.05 10.43 16.69
N CYS A 370 10.73 11.34 17.38
CA CYS A 370 11.71 12.21 16.77
C CYS A 370 12.93 12.34 17.66
N SER A 371 14.11 12.14 17.07
CA SER A 371 15.41 12.38 17.70
C SER A 371 16.27 13.22 16.77
N GLY A 372 16.73 14.40 17.21
CA GLY A 372 17.74 15.18 16.48
C GLY A 372 17.32 16.53 15.89
N GLY A 373 16.38 17.25 16.49
CA GLY A 373 16.18 18.69 16.23
C GLY A 373 16.85 19.54 17.31
N LEU A 374 17.45 20.67 16.93
CA LEU A 374 17.73 21.76 17.87
C LEU A 374 16.38 22.36 18.24
N ASP A 375 15.77 21.80 19.27
CA ASP A 375 14.55 22.33 19.86
C ASP A 375 15.02 23.38 20.89
N CYS A 376 15.40 24.55 20.37
CA CYS A 376 15.70 25.79 21.07
C CYS A 376 15.06 26.92 20.24
#